data_AF-A0A0W0WVY1-F1
#
_entry.id   AF-A0A0W0WVY1-F1
#
_cell.length_a   1.000
_cell.length_b   1.000
_cell.length_c   1.000
_cell.angle_alpha   90.00
_cell.angle_beta   90.00
_cell.angle_gamma   90.00
#
_symmetry.space_group_name_H-M   'P 1'
#
loop_
_entity.id
_entity.type
_entity.pdbx_description
1 polymer ?
#
loop_
_entity_poly.entity_id
_entity_poly.type
_entity_poly.pdbx_seq_one_letter_code
_entity_poly.pdbx_strand_id
1 'polypeptide(L)'
;MAFEGYFEDFANDKRRFFAEIKTLKDARARAQSHNYGFLAPNEKLLKKEFELLWGRLQKGDIDQDVFWFYGYYCCIMLQNYHRAYGQESKADEFLKLRIEIKERIASRNYGKAQPDKKTKSEQDSNESFFEYLGMRIWNGLIDLLRAPTQVSKIRDWVSALNVERIYWLFCRTTVTQSLLLARELEMLDRIGSVFGNIDVDNIIATLESPNPVLRVCSVAFFALRFIFNGAMLVKHSHGSDKEKDYDALLRLNSELYKRHPVLVNDLVWGVVNFITNYNWLTGIPDPTAGWIVAGFLFFDFCWLVWQRHLAEIEYQAKKEQLINDREFYTNLLLRYVDENGQPLTEEKIKEIGQHLKLLNDEIDQLELSWSAESSYFWFNCAGALLLAVGFSASMVFTAPVVAILCYAICTFGVAIYLSAGAYKNYEEKRLQANHDPSNNEAIAAYYAARNEFIFTMLKNVFLPTLFIATFAICWQAAVVLTAVYIAYQLYSAYNNYEEKHKSLEVEGENPVIEVSSSADNDESNEPVVLPRISNFHVG
;
A
#
# COMPACT_ATOMS: atom_id res chain seq x y z
N MET A 1 20.56 -7.70 -12.05
CA MET A 1 21.07 -7.20 -13.35
C MET A 1 20.15 -6.14 -14.00
N ALA A 2 19.54 -5.23 -13.22
CA ALA A 2 18.81 -4.08 -13.78
C ALA A 2 19.08 -2.76 -13.03
N PHE A 3 19.74 -2.78 -11.88
CA PHE A 3 19.94 -1.58 -11.05
C PHE A 3 21.36 -1.00 -11.10
N GLU A 4 22.41 -1.82 -11.23
CA GLU A 4 23.79 -1.35 -11.10
C GLU A 4 24.29 -0.51 -12.29
N GLY A 5 23.81 -0.75 -13.51
CA GLY A 5 24.30 -0.04 -14.71
C GLY A 5 23.63 1.29 -15.03
N TYR A 6 22.43 1.56 -14.52
CA TYR A 6 21.64 2.77 -14.82
C TYR A 6 21.69 3.83 -13.71
N PHE A 7 22.25 3.45 -12.56
CA PHE A 7 22.39 4.31 -11.40
C PHE A 7 23.27 5.53 -11.69
N GLU A 8 24.40 5.35 -12.39
CA GLU A 8 25.34 6.43 -12.66
C GLU A 8 24.74 7.52 -13.55
N ASP A 9 24.00 7.14 -14.60
CA ASP A 9 23.37 8.10 -15.52
C ASP A 9 22.34 8.98 -14.81
N PHE A 10 21.50 8.38 -13.96
CA PHE A 10 20.50 9.12 -13.19
C PHE A 10 21.15 10.01 -12.12
N ALA A 11 22.17 9.51 -11.40
CA ALA A 11 22.90 10.30 -10.42
C ALA A 11 23.65 11.49 -11.09
N ASN A 12 24.27 11.26 -12.25
CA ASN A 12 24.93 12.29 -13.02
C ASN A 12 23.93 13.34 -13.53
N ASP A 13 22.75 12.91 -14.00
CA ASP A 13 21.71 13.83 -14.41
C ASP A 13 21.23 14.71 -13.24
N LYS A 14 21.00 14.13 -12.06
CA LYS A 14 20.65 14.87 -10.83
C LYS A 14 21.72 15.89 -10.46
N ARG A 15 23.00 15.49 -10.43
CA ARG A 15 24.11 16.41 -10.09
C ARG A 15 24.19 17.58 -11.07
N ARG A 16 24.08 17.28 -12.37
CA ARG A 16 24.03 18.31 -13.42
C ARG A 16 22.80 19.20 -13.31
N PHE A 17 21.65 18.66 -12.89
CA PHE A 17 20.46 19.45 -12.61
C PHE A 17 20.78 20.52 -11.57
N PHE A 18 21.31 20.14 -10.41
CA PHE A 18 21.60 21.11 -9.33
C PHE A 18 22.73 22.09 -9.69
N ALA A 19 23.69 21.68 -10.53
CA ALA A 19 24.74 22.57 -11.02
C ALA A 19 24.22 23.62 -12.04
N GLU A 20 23.45 23.18 -13.04
CA GLU A 20 23.14 23.97 -14.24
C GLU A 20 21.79 24.70 -14.16
N ILE A 21 20.80 24.18 -13.41
CA ILE A 21 19.41 24.63 -13.49
C ILE A 21 19.13 25.74 -12.46
N LYS A 22 18.75 26.92 -12.96
CA LYS A 22 18.44 28.09 -12.12
C LYS A 22 17.01 28.60 -12.26
N THR A 23 16.25 28.10 -13.25
CA THR A 23 14.86 28.51 -13.45
C THR A 23 13.94 27.34 -13.77
N LEU A 24 12.63 27.55 -13.58
CA LEU A 24 11.59 26.60 -14.00
C LEU A 24 11.60 26.31 -15.51
N LYS A 25 12.04 27.28 -16.32
CA LYS A 25 12.17 27.13 -17.78
C LYS A 25 13.30 26.16 -18.11
N ASP A 26 14.42 26.28 -17.43
CA ASP A 26 15.58 25.39 -17.61
C ASP A 26 15.22 23.97 -17.14
N ALA A 27 14.56 23.84 -15.99
CA ALA A 27 14.05 22.57 -15.48
C ALA A 27 13.11 21.89 -16.51
N ARG A 28 12.20 22.66 -17.12
CA ARG A 28 11.33 22.14 -18.19
C ARG A 28 12.12 21.70 -19.41
N ALA A 29 13.05 22.51 -19.89
CA ALA A 29 13.84 22.22 -21.08
C ALA A 29 14.67 20.94 -20.90
N ARG A 30 15.31 20.79 -19.73
CA ARG A 30 16.03 19.57 -19.36
C ARG A 30 15.11 18.36 -19.23
N ALA A 31 13.95 18.48 -18.59
CA ALA A 31 13.03 17.35 -18.48
C ALA A 31 12.53 16.88 -19.85
N GLN A 32 12.41 17.79 -20.81
CA GLN A 32 11.99 17.51 -22.18
C GLN A 32 13.09 16.91 -23.06
N SER A 33 14.37 17.03 -22.68
CA SER A 33 15.47 16.39 -23.41
C SER A 33 15.59 14.89 -23.14
N HIS A 34 14.94 14.38 -22.08
CA HIS A 34 14.97 12.97 -21.72
C HIS A 34 13.93 12.19 -22.52
N ASN A 35 14.40 11.19 -23.27
CA ASN A 35 13.55 10.29 -24.04
C ASN A 35 13.12 9.07 -23.20
N TYR A 36 12.27 8.22 -23.78
CA TYR A 36 11.77 7.03 -23.10
C TYR A 36 12.89 6.03 -22.72
N GLY A 37 13.98 6.00 -23.49
CA GLY A 37 15.15 5.17 -23.19
C GLY A 37 15.84 5.52 -21.87
N PHE A 38 15.82 6.79 -21.46
CA PHE A 38 16.26 7.21 -20.12
C PHE A 38 15.17 7.00 -19.06
N LEU A 39 13.91 7.33 -19.39
CA LEU A 39 12.82 7.32 -18.42
C LEU A 39 12.43 5.91 -17.96
N ALA A 40 12.40 4.93 -18.86
CA ALA A 40 11.90 3.59 -18.54
C ALA A 40 12.80 2.81 -17.57
N PRO A 41 14.14 2.78 -17.73
CA PRO A 41 15.02 2.15 -16.75
C PRO A 41 15.01 2.85 -15.39
N ASN A 42 14.82 4.18 -15.38
CA ASN A 42 14.94 5.01 -14.18
C ASN A 42 13.60 5.31 -13.50
N GLU A 43 12.46 4.79 -13.98
CA GLU A 43 11.13 5.15 -13.46
C GLU A 43 11.00 4.93 -11.95
N LYS A 44 11.45 3.77 -11.46
CA LYS A 44 11.39 3.45 -10.03
C LYS A 44 12.22 4.41 -9.18
N LEU A 45 13.46 4.70 -9.61
CA LEU A 45 14.36 5.62 -8.92
C LEU A 45 13.79 7.04 -8.92
N LEU A 46 13.28 7.49 -10.07
CA LEU A 46 12.66 8.79 -10.25
C LEU A 46 11.40 8.95 -9.39
N LYS A 47 10.54 7.93 -9.36
CA LYS A 47 9.35 7.94 -8.53
C LYS A 47 9.71 8.03 -7.05
N LYS A 48 10.65 7.20 -6.60
CA LYS A 48 11.10 7.20 -5.20
C LYS A 48 11.78 8.51 -4.82
N GLU A 49 12.59 9.08 -5.72
CA GLU A 49 13.19 10.41 -5.55
C GLU A 49 12.12 11.49 -5.36
N PHE A 50 11.12 11.52 -6.23
CA PHE A 50 10.02 12.46 -6.12
C PHE A 50 9.23 12.28 -4.82
N GLU A 51 8.90 11.04 -4.45
CA GLU A 51 8.16 10.76 -3.21
C GLU A 51 8.89 11.25 -1.95
N LEU A 52 10.21 11.02 -1.87
CA LEU A 52 11.04 11.48 -0.76
C LEU A 52 11.12 13.01 -0.70
N LEU A 53 11.42 13.65 -1.84
CA LEU A 53 11.52 15.10 -1.94
C LEU A 53 10.18 15.79 -1.65
N TRP A 54 9.10 15.29 -2.26
CA TRP A 54 7.76 15.88 -2.16
C TRP A 54 7.28 15.92 -0.71
N GLY A 55 7.50 14.84 0.04
CA GLY A 55 7.16 14.78 1.46
C GLY A 55 7.86 15.86 2.29
N ARG A 56 9.08 16.28 1.92
CA ARG A 56 9.80 17.38 2.58
C ARG A 56 9.32 18.75 2.11
N LEU A 57 9.11 18.92 0.81
CA LEU A 57 8.60 20.17 0.23
C LEU A 57 7.23 20.56 0.82
N GLN A 58 6.38 19.58 1.09
CA GLN A 58 5.07 19.82 1.73
C GLN A 58 5.18 20.33 3.16
N LYS A 59 6.17 19.90 3.94
CA LYS A 59 6.39 20.32 5.34
C LYS A 59 6.89 21.75 5.48
N GLY A 60 7.40 22.37 4.40
CA GLY A 60 7.92 23.74 4.43
C GLY A 60 9.35 23.87 4.99
N ASP A 61 10.01 22.74 5.28
CA ASP A 61 11.37 22.71 5.85
C ASP A 61 12.47 23.13 4.86
N ILE A 62 12.11 23.32 3.58
CA ILE A 62 13.03 23.63 2.47
C ILE A 62 12.56 24.90 1.77
N ASP A 63 13.34 25.96 1.95
CA ASP A 63 12.99 27.30 1.47
C ASP A 63 13.76 27.72 0.21
N GLN A 64 14.42 26.77 -0.47
CA GLN A 64 15.15 27.04 -1.72
C GLN A 64 14.36 26.60 -2.96
N ASP A 65 14.21 27.52 -3.91
CA ASP A 65 13.46 27.29 -5.15
C ASP A 65 14.05 26.16 -6.01
N VAL A 66 15.36 25.90 -5.91
CA VAL A 66 16.03 24.83 -6.69
C VAL A 66 15.43 23.44 -6.42
N PHE A 67 15.02 23.16 -5.18
CA PHE A 67 14.38 21.88 -4.84
C PHE A 67 12.95 21.79 -5.36
N TRP A 68 12.22 22.92 -5.40
CA TRP A 68 10.92 23.00 -6.06
C TRP A 68 11.04 22.81 -7.58
N PHE A 69 12.08 23.38 -8.19
CA PHE A 69 12.38 23.14 -9.61
C PHE A 69 12.69 21.66 -9.87
N TYR A 70 13.40 20.99 -8.95
CA TYR A 70 13.69 19.57 -9.05
C TYR A 70 12.43 18.70 -8.90
N GLY A 71 11.53 19.03 -7.95
CA GLY A 71 10.22 18.37 -7.86
C GLY A 71 9.39 18.54 -9.14
N TYR A 72 9.40 19.74 -9.72
CA TYR A 72 8.75 20.04 -11.00
C TYR A 72 9.36 19.25 -12.17
N TYR A 73 10.69 19.14 -12.20
CA TYR A 73 11.46 18.36 -13.15
C TYR A 73 11.07 16.88 -13.11
N CYS A 74 11.03 16.28 -11.92
CA CYS A 74 10.61 14.90 -11.72
C CYS A 74 9.17 14.65 -12.18
N CYS A 75 8.24 15.58 -11.88
CA CYS A 75 6.85 15.48 -12.33
C CYS A 75 6.74 15.43 -13.86
N ILE A 76 7.51 16.23 -14.60
CA ILE A 76 7.49 16.19 -16.07
C ILE A 76 7.99 14.86 -16.59
N MET A 77 9.08 14.34 -16.03
CA MET A 77 9.66 13.07 -16.45
C MET A 77 8.70 11.89 -16.16
N LEU A 78 8.08 11.85 -14.98
CA LEU A 78 7.05 10.84 -14.63
C LEU A 78 5.80 10.98 -15.51
N GLN A 79 5.36 12.21 -15.78
CA GLN A 79 4.26 12.47 -16.73
C GLN A 79 4.59 11.94 -18.13
N ASN A 80 5.79 12.22 -18.64
CA ASN A 80 6.22 11.80 -19.97
C ASN A 80 6.32 10.27 -20.05
N TYR A 81 6.87 9.62 -19.02
CA TYR A 81 6.91 8.17 -18.90
C TYR A 81 5.49 7.59 -18.97
N HIS A 82 4.58 8.04 -18.11
CA HIS A 82 3.23 7.47 -18.06
C HIS A 82 2.44 7.72 -19.35
N ARG A 83 2.63 8.85 -20.04
CA ARG A 83 2.04 9.10 -21.37
C ARG A 83 2.59 8.16 -22.44
N ALA A 84 3.90 7.96 -22.47
CA ALA A 84 4.52 7.02 -23.42
C ALA A 84 4.01 5.60 -23.17
N TYR A 85 3.87 5.22 -21.89
CA TYR A 85 3.34 3.94 -21.43
C TYR A 85 1.82 3.77 -21.61
N GLY A 86 1.09 4.81 -22.00
CA GLY A 86 -0.38 4.77 -22.16
C GLY A 86 -1.18 4.75 -20.85
N GLN A 87 -0.62 5.30 -19.77
CA GLN A 87 -1.26 5.49 -18.45
C GLN A 87 -1.68 6.96 -18.25
N GLU A 88 -2.64 7.44 -19.05
CA GLU A 88 -3.06 8.86 -19.03
C GLU A 88 -3.55 9.32 -17.64
N SER A 89 -4.27 8.48 -16.90
CA SER A 89 -4.73 8.82 -15.53
C SER A 89 -3.56 9.17 -14.59
N LYS A 90 -2.46 8.42 -14.66
CA LYS A 90 -1.27 8.70 -13.85
C LYS A 90 -0.51 9.92 -14.37
N ALA A 91 -0.47 10.10 -15.68
CA ALA A 91 0.11 11.30 -16.28
C ALA A 91 -0.63 12.58 -15.85
N ASP A 92 -1.95 12.49 -15.65
CA ASP A 92 -2.78 13.59 -15.16
C ASP A 92 -2.58 13.86 -13.65
N GLU A 93 -2.29 12.84 -12.85
CA GLU A 93 -1.88 13.02 -11.45
C GLU A 93 -0.60 13.86 -11.35
N PHE A 94 0.44 13.50 -12.12
CA PHE A 94 1.68 14.28 -12.17
C PHE A 94 1.50 15.65 -12.82
N LEU A 95 0.54 15.81 -13.74
CA LEU A 95 0.17 17.14 -14.28
C LEU A 95 -0.38 18.04 -13.18
N LYS A 96 -1.27 17.52 -12.32
CA LYS A 96 -1.84 18.29 -11.21
C LYS A 96 -0.76 18.72 -10.21
N LEU A 97 0.10 17.79 -9.80
CA LEU A 97 1.24 18.10 -8.91
C LEU A 97 2.18 19.14 -9.51
N ARG A 98 2.44 19.04 -10.82
CA ARG A 98 3.24 20.02 -11.55
C ARG A 98 2.61 21.41 -11.56
N ILE A 99 1.29 21.50 -11.71
CA ILE A 99 0.55 22.77 -11.66
C ILE A 99 0.63 23.36 -10.25
N GLU A 100 0.42 22.55 -9.22
CA GLU A 100 0.51 22.94 -7.81
C GLU A 100 1.89 23.53 -7.47
N ILE A 101 2.98 22.88 -7.90
CA ILE A 101 4.35 23.40 -7.73
C ILE A 101 4.52 24.76 -8.40
N LYS A 102 4.03 24.91 -9.64
CA LYS A 102 4.15 26.15 -10.41
C LYS A 102 3.38 27.29 -9.74
N GLU A 103 2.18 27.03 -9.26
CA GLU A 103 1.35 28.01 -8.55
C GLU A 103 2.01 28.45 -7.25
N ARG A 104 2.59 27.51 -6.49
CA ARG A 104 3.32 27.82 -5.26
C ARG A 104 4.52 28.72 -5.51
N ILE A 105 5.38 28.38 -6.47
CA ILE A 105 6.54 29.22 -6.84
C ILE A 105 6.08 30.61 -7.31
N ALA A 106 5.01 30.69 -8.11
CA ALA A 106 4.47 31.98 -8.55
C ALA A 106 3.97 32.82 -7.36
N SER A 107 3.21 32.21 -6.44
CA SER A 107 2.66 32.92 -5.28
C SER A 107 3.75 33.55 -4.40
N ARG A 108 4.88 32.85 -4.22
CA ARG A 108 6.05 33.31 -3.46
C ARG A 108 6.73 34.52 -4.11
N ASN A 109 6.88 34.51 -5.44
CA ASN A 109 7.56 35.57 -6.18
C ASN A 109 6.79 36.89 -6.28
N TYR A 110 5.45 36.88 -6.12
CA TYR A 110 4.63 38.09 -6.25
C TYR A 110 4.31 38.77 -4.91
N GLY A 111 4.90 38.32 -3.79
CA GLY A 111 4.65 38.92 -2.47
C GLY A 111 3.18 38.92 -2.06
N LYS A 112 2.35 38.14 -2.76
CA LYS A 112 0.98 37.88 -2.32
C LYS A 112 1.14 37.03 -1.07
N ALA A 113 0.46 37.41 0.01
CA ALA A 113 0.14 36.47 1.08
C ALA A 113 -0.22 35.16 0.36
N GLN A 114 0.46 34.08 0.77
CA GLN A 114 0.16 32.71 0.36
C GLN A 114 -1.33 32.71 0.07
N PRO A 115 -1.81 32.50 -1.19
CA PRO A 115 -3.25 32.51 -1.42
C PRO A 115 -3.76 31.56 -0.36
N ASP A 116 -4.52 32.11 0.61
CA ASP A 116 -5.01 31.37 1.78
C ASP A 116 -5.38 30.06 1.20
N LYS A 117 -4.68 29.02 1.68
CA LYS A 117 -4.72 27.69 1.09
C LYS A 117 -6.20 27.51 0.73
N LYS A 118 -6.55 27.69 -0.54
CA LYS A 118 -7.68 26.99 -1.12
C LYS A 118 -7.09 25.60 -1.24
N THR A 119 -6.75 25.01 -0.10
CA THR A 119 -7.03 23.62 0.17
C THR A 119 -8.37 23.40 -0.51
N LYS A 120 -8.49 22.26 -1.15
CA LYS A 120 -9.79 21.79 -1.60
C LYS A 120 -10.90 22.04 -0.56
N SER A 121 -10.57 22.21 0.72
CA SER A 121 -11.39 22.79 1.80
C SER A 121 -12.34 23.94 1.46
N GLU A 122 -12.08 24.89 0.55
CA GLU A 122 -13.08 25.95 0.27
C GLU A 122 -14.09 25.58 -0.84
N GLN A 123 -13.78 24.56 -1.63
CA GLN A 123 -14.70 23.97 -2.61
C GLN A 123 -15.40 22.73 -2.03
N ASP A 124 -14.76 22.04 -1.08
CA ASP A 124 -15.26 20.92 -0.28
C ASP A 124 -16.05 21.40 0.96
N SER A 125 -15.84 22.61 1.51
CA SER A 125 -16.58 23.10 2.71
C SER A 125 -18.08 23.30 2.47
N ASN A 126 -18.51 23.35 1.21
CA ASN A 126 -19.92 23.36 0.84
C ASN A 126 -20.41 22.03 0.25
N GLU A 127 -19.55 21.01 0.10
CA GLU A 127 -20.05 19.68 -0.24
C GLU A 127 -20.76 19.11 1.00
N SER A 128 -22.04 18.80 0.85
CA SER A 128 -22.73 18.03 1.89
C SER A 128 -22.16 16.61 1.94
N PHE A 129 -22.17 15.97 3.11
CA PHE A 129 -21.76 14.56 3.23
C PHE A 129 -22.45 13.64 2.20
N PHE A 130 -23.71 13.94 1.86
CA PHE A 130 -24.47 13.20 0.85
C PHE A 130 -23.96 13.43 -0.57
N GLU A 131 -23.48 14.62 -0.91
CA GLU A 131 -22.81 14.89 -2.19
C GLU A 131 -21.45 14.18 -2.25
N TYR A 132 -20.64 14.26 -1.19
CA TYR A 132 -19.37 13.54 -1.10
C TYR A 132 -19.57 12.01 -1.22
N LEU A 133 -20.53 11.46 -0.49
CA LEU A 133 -20.88 10.04 -0.53
C LEU A 133 -21.45 9.66 -1.91
N GLY A 134 -22.37 10.46 -2.44
CA GLY A 134 -22.96 10.27 -3.76
C GLY A 134 -21.91 10.28 -4.86
N MET A 135 -20.96 11.22 -4.81
CA MET A 135 -19.87 11.33 -5.77
C MET A 135 -18.88 10.16 -5.65
N ARG A 136 -18.58 9.67 -4.44
CA ARG A 136 -17.79 8.43 -4.25
C ARG A 136 -18.49 7.20 -4.81
N ILE A 137 -19.78 7.01 -4.51
CA ILE A 137 -20.57 5.88 -5.02
C ILE A 137 -20.67 5.95 -6.54
N TRP A 138 -20.95 7.14 -7.08
CA TRP A 138 -21.06 7.38 -8.51
C TRP A 138 -19.73 7.15 -9.25
N ASN A 139 -18.61 7.65 -8.70
CA ASN A 139 -17.29 7.38 -9.24
C ASN A 139 -16.96 5.88 -9.20
N GLY A 140 -17.32 5.19 -8.11
CA GLY A 140 -17.19 3.73 -8.01
C GLY A 140 -18.02 2.99 -9.06
N LEU A 141 -19.25 3.44 -9.32
CA LEU A 141 -20.15 2.89 -10.36
C LEU A 141 -19.65 3.18 -11.78
N ILE A 142 -19.19 4.40 -12.04
CA ILE A 142 -18.56 4.75 -13.32
C ILE A 142 -17.30 3.91 -13.52
N ASP A 143 -16.49 3.74 -12.48
CA ASP A 143 -15.30 2.90 -12.54
C ASP A 143 -15.65 1.43 -12.76
N LEU A 144 -16.74 0.93 -12.17
CA LEU A 144 -17.30 -0.39 -12.43
C LEU A 144 -17.76 -0.55 -13.88
N LEU A 145 -18.47 0.44 -14.42
CA LEU A 145 -18.97 0.45 -15.80
C LEU A 145 -17.85 0.63 -16.82
N ARG A 146 -16.76 1.32 -16.46
CA ARG A 146 -15.56 1.49 -17.29
C ARG A 146 -14.56 0.35 -17.11
N ALA A 147 -14.68 -0.47 -16.07
CA ALA A 147 -13.78 -1.60 -15.81
C ALA A 147 -13.61 -2.55 -17.02
N PRO A 148 -14.65 -2.89 -17.81
CA PRO A 148 -14.50 -3.73 -19.00
C PRO A 148 -13.57 -3.15 -20.07
N THR A 149 -13.37 -1.82 -20.08
CA THR A 149 -12.50 -1.13 -21.04
C THR A 149 -11.05 -1.01 -20.58
N GLN A 150 -10.74 -1.39 -19.34
CA GLN A 150 -9.42 -1.26 -18.74
C GLN A 150 -8.93 -2.60 -18.19
N VAL A 151 -8.07 -3.29 -18.95
CA VAL A 151 -7.50 -4.61 -18.62
C VAL A 151 -6.88 -4.65 -17.20
N SER A 152 -6.24 -3.55 -16.77
CA SER A 152 -5.66 -3.45 -15.42
C SER A 152 -6.73 -3.49 -14.31
N LYS A 153 -7.88 -2.82 -14.51
CA LYS A 153 -8.97 -2.82 -13.53
C LYS A 153 -9.62 -4.20 -13.44
N ILE A 154 -9.86 -4.88 -14.57
CA ILE A 154 -10.40 -6.24 -14.56
C ILE A 154 -9.46 -7.19 -13.80
N ARG A 155 -8.14 -7.09 -14.04
CA ARG A 155 -7.15 -7.87 -13.31
C ARG A 155 -7.23 -7.64 -11.79
N ASP A 156 -7.35 -6.38 -11.36
CA ASP A 156 -7.41 -6.05 -9.93
C ASP A 156 -8.71 -6.58 -9.28
N TRP A 157 -9.83 -6.53 -10.01
CA TRP A 157 -11.09 -7.15 -9.60
C TRP A 157 -10.98 -8.67 -9.46
N VAL A 158 -10.42 -9.35 -10.47
CA VAL A 158 -10.20 -10.80 -10.41
C VAL A 158 -9.27 -11.18 -9.26
N SER A 159 -8.28 -10.34 -8.96
CA SER A 159 -7.41 -10.51 -7.80
C SER A 159 -8.18 -10.45 -6.48
N ALA A 160 -9.01 -9.42 -6.29
CA ALA A 160 -9.82 -9.27 -5.08
C ALA A 160 -10.81 -10.44 -4.92
N LEU A 161 -11.53 -10.80 -5.98
CA LEU A 161 -12.47 -11.93 -5.97
C LEU A 161 -11.79 -13.27 -5.65
N ASN A 162 -10.53 -13.45 -6.05
CA ASN A 162 -9.75 -14.64 -5.72
C ASN A 162 -9.45 -14.74 -4.22
N VAL A 163 -9.10 -13.63 -3.58
CA VAL A 163 -8.88 -13.57 -2.12
C VAL A 163 -10.19 -13.84 -1.38
N GLU A 164 -11.28 -13.19 -1.77
CA GLU A 164 -12.62 -13.41 -1.18
C GLU A 164 -13.09 -14.86 -1.34
N ARG A 165 -12.78 -15.51 -2.49
CA ARG A 165 -13.09 -16.93 -2.70
C ARG A 165 -12.36 -17.83 -1.69
N ILE A 166 -11.06 -17.62 -1.51
CA ILE A 166 -10.25 -18.39 -0.54
C ILE A 166 -10.79 -18.15 0.87
N TYR A 167 -11.16 -16.91 1.15
CA TYR A 167 -11.69 -16.54 2.46
C TYR A 167 -13.02 -17.23 2.76
N TRP A 168 -13.96 -17.17 1.81
CA TRP A 168 -15.24 -17.88 1.88
C TRP A 168 -15.03 -19.38 2.12
N LEU A 169 -14.09 -20.01 1.40
CA LEU A 169 -13.81 -21.44 1.55
C LEU A 169 -13.46 -21.81 3.00
N PHE A 170 -12.56 -21.05 3.64
CA PHE A 170 -12.14 -21.31 5.01
C PHE A 170 -13.20 -20.97 6.04
N CYS A 171 -13.88 -19.83 5.92
CA CYS A 171 -14.99 -19.47 6.81
C CYS A 171 -16.11 -20.52 6.73
N ARG A 172 -16.57 -20.86 5.52
CA ARG A 172 -17.59 -21.88 5.28
C ARG A 172 -17.20 -23.20 5.91
N THR A 173 -15.98 -23.67 5.64
CA THR A 173 -15.51 -24.97 6.15
C THR A 173 -15.43 -24.96 7.68
N THR A 174 -14.99 -23.85 8.29
CA THR A 174 -15.00 -23.68 9.75
C THR A 174 -16.42 -23.76 10.30
N VAL A 175 -17.40 -23.07 9.69
CA VAL A 175 -18.80 -23.10 10.12
C VAL A 175 -19.40 -24.49 9.95
N THR A 176 -19.21 -25.14 8.80
CA THR A 176 -19.71 -26.49 8.54
C THR A 176 -19.18 -27.50 9.56
N GLN A 177 -17.87 -27.51 9.83
CA GLN A 177 -17.29 -28.42 10.81
C GLN A 177 -17.77 -28.10 12.23
N SER A 178 -17.97 -26.82 12.56
CA SER A 178 -18.52 -26.41 13.86
C SER A 178 -19.96 -26.88 14.05
N LEU A 179 -20.79 -26.80 13.00
CA LEU A 179 -22.17 -27.27 13.03
C LEU A 179 -22.25 -28.80 13.15
N LEU A 180 -21.39 -29.53 12.42
CA LEU A 180 -21.29 -30.98 12.53
C LEU A 180 -20.92 -31.41 13.95
N LEU A 181 -19.90 -30.79 14.54
CA LEU A 181 -19.52 -31.06 15.93
C LEU A 181 -20.64 -30.70 16.91
N ALA A 182 -21.28 -29.54 16.74
CA ALA A 182 -22.37 -29.11 17.62
C ALA A 182 -23.58 -30.07 17.57
N ARG A 183 -23.82 -30.70 16.41
CA ARG A 183 -24.79 -31.80 16.26
C ARG A 183 -24.33 -33.05 17.00
N GLU A 184 -23.08 -33.48 16.80
CA GLU A 184 -22.51 -34.65 17.48
C GLU A 184 -22.51 -34.53 19.01
N LEU A 185 -22.39 -33.29 19.53
CA LEU A 185 -22.44 -32.98 20.96
C LEU A 185 -23.86 -32.72 21.50
N GLU A 186 -24.90 -32.90 20.69
CA GLU A 186 -26.32 -32.61 21.03
C GLU A 186 -26.55 -31.15 21.52
N MET A 187 -25.62 -30.23 21.21
CA MET A 187 -25.72 -28.83 21.63
C MET A 187 -26.85 -28.12 20.89
N LEU A 188 -27.08 -28.50 19.63
CA LEU A 188 -28.10 -27.90 18.78
C LEU A 188 -29.51 -28.34 19.17
N ASP A 189 -29.69 -29.55 19.69
CA ASP A 189 -30.99 -30.00 20.22
C ASP A 189 -31.36 -29.24 21.50
N ARG A 190 -30.36 -28.94 22.35
CA ARG A 190 -30.55 -28.09 23.54
C ARG A 190 -30.92 -26.65 23.17
N ILE A 191 -30.30 -26.07 22.14
CA ILE A 191 -30.64 -24.73 21.64
C ILE A 191 -31.99 -24.74 20.92
N GLY A 192 -32.27 -25.78 20.14
CA GLY A 192 -33.51 -25.97 19.39
C GLY A 192 -34.73 -26.12 20.29
N SER A 193 -34.55 -26.63 21.52
CA SER A 193 -35.60 -26.63 22.54
C SER A 193 -36.09 -25.22 22.94
N VAL A 194 -35.28 -24.18 22.68
CA VAL A 194 -35.59 -22.77 22.99
C VAL A 194 -36.01 -21.98 21.74
N PHE A 195 -35.45 -22.29 20.57
CA PHE A 195 -35.61 -21.50 19.34
C PHE A 195 -36.29 -22.22 18.16
N GLY A 196 -36.70 -23.48 18.33
CA GLY A 196 -37.25 -24.34 17.27
C GLY A 196 -36.20 -25.27 16.64
N ASN A 197 -36.64 -26.34 15.96
CA ASN A 197 -35.73 -27.33 15.35
C ASN A 197 -34.83 -26.68 14.30
N ILE A 198 -33.51 -26.78 14.51
CA ILE A 198 -32.47 -26.31 13.59
C ILE A 198 -32.12 -27.45 12.63
N ASP A 199 -32.47 -27.32 11.35
CA ASP A 199 -32.11 -28.31 10.32
C ASP A 199 -30.66 -28.11 9.85
N VAL A 200 -29.74 -28.79 10.53
CA VAL A 200 -28.30 -28.71 10.27
C VAL A 200 -27.95 -29.14 8.84
N ASP A 201 -28.62 -30.16 8.31
CA ASP A 201 -28.30 -30.70 6.99
C ASP A 201 -28.70 -29.71 5.88
N ASN A 202 -29.84 -29.04 6.02
CA ASN A 202 -30.24 -27.98 5.10
C ASN A 202 -29.31 -26.75 5.17
N ILE A 203 -28.85 -26.38 6.37
CA ILE A 203 -27.88 -25.29 6.56
C ILE A 203 -26.56 -25.64 5.86
N ILE A 204 -26.06 -26.86 6.06
CA ILE A 204 -24.83 -27.34 5.38
C ILE A 204 -25.04 -27.35 3.87
N ALA A 205 -26.14 -27.92 3.36
CA ALA A 205 -26.43 -27.95 1.92
C ALA A 205 -26.46 -26.54 1.30
N THR A 206 -27.04 -25.57 2.00
CA THR A 206 -27.07 -24.16 1.58
C THR A 206 -25.65 -23.59 1.50
N LEU A 207 -24.81 -23.83 2.51
CA LEU A 207 -23.41 -23.41 2.54
C LEU A 207 -22.56 -24.07 1.44
N GLU A 208 -22.86 -25.31 1.06
CA GLU A 208 -22.13 -26.06 0.03
C GLU A 208 -22.58 -25.75 -1.40
N SER A 209 -23.78 -25.19 -1.58
CA SER A 209 -24.36 -24.89 -2.90
C SER A 209 -23.45 -24.09 -3.85
N PRO A 210 -22.59 -23.15 -3.40
CA PRO A 210 -21.71 -22.40 -4.31
C PRO A 210 -20.47 -23.19 -4.78
N ASN A 211 -20.17 -24.36 -4.18
CA ASN A 211 -18.93 -25.10 -4.42
C ASN A 211 -18.61 -25.37 -5.91
N PRO A 212 -19.57 -25.78 -6.77
CA PRO A 212 -19.27 -25.97 -8.19
C PRO A 212 -18.76 -24.70 -8.86
N VAL A 213 -19.36 -23.55 -8.53
CA VAL A 213 -18.96 -22.24 -9.07
C VAL A 213 -17.58 -21.85 -8.52
N LEU A 214 -17.38 -21.98 -7.21
CA LEU A 214 -16.10 -21.66 -6.57
C LEU A 214 -14.95 -22.51 -7.13
N ARG A 215 -15.22 -23.77 -7.47
CA ARG A 215 -14.27 -24.68 -8.11
C ARG A 215 -13.88 -24.23 -9.53
N VAL A 216 -14.81 -23.71 -10.31
CA VAL A 216 -14.49 -23.11 -11.62
C VAL A 216 -13.70 -21.82 -11.43
N CYS A 217 -14.13 -20.96 -10.51
CA CYS A 217 -13.45 -19.72 -10.16
C CYS A 217 -12.02 -19.96 -9.62
N SER A 218 -11.74 -21.12 -9.01
CA SER A 218 -10.40 -21.48 -8.52
C SER A 218 -9.35 -21.54 -9.60
N VAL A 219 -9.73 -21.94 -10.82
CA VAL A 219 -8.82 -21.97 -11.97
C VAL A 219 -8.99 -20.71 -12.81
N ALA A 220 -10.23 -20.29 -13.07
CA ALA A 220 -10.54 -19.19 -13.97
C ALA A 220 -9.90 -17.86 -13.52
N PHE A 221 -9.89 -17.54 -12.22
CA PHE A 221 -9.31 -16.29 -11.75
C PHE A 221 -7.79 -16.20 -11.97
N PHE A 222 -7.06 -17.28 -11.70
CA PHE A 222 -5.62 -17.32 -11.97
C PHE A 222 -5.33 -17.33 -13.47
N ALA A 223 -6.08 -18.10 -14.26
CA ALA A 223 -5.93 -18.12 -15.72
C ALA A 223 -6.19 -16.74 -16.35
N LEU A 224 -7.26 -16.05 -15.94
CA LEU A 224 -7.58 -14.70 -16.43
C LEU A 224 -6.51 -13.69 -16.04
N ARG A 225 -6.05 -13.70 -14.77
CA ARG A 225 -4.95 -12.81 -14.35
C ARG A 225 -3.66 -13.11 -15.12
N PHE A 226 -3.32 -14.37 -15.35
CA PHE A 226 -2.17 -14.76 -16.15
C PHE A 226 -2.29 -14.21 -17.58
N ILE A 227 -3.44 -14.40 -18.24
CA ILE A 227 -3.72 -13.89 -19.58
C ILE A 227 -3.61 -12.36 -19.62
N PHE A 228 -4.19 -11.64 -18.65
CA PHE A 228 -4.13 -10.17 -18.63
C PHE A 228 -2.71 -9.65 -18.39
N ASN A 229 -1.96 -10.25 -17.47
CA ASN A 229 -0.56 -9.87 -17.25
C ASN A 229 0.31 -10.24 -18.47
N GLY A 230 0.06 -11.36 -19.12
CA GLY A 230 0.71 -11.77 -20.36
C GLY A 230 0.39 -10.82 -21.53
N ALA A 231 -0.87 -10.44 -21.70
CA ALA A 231 -1.29 -9.47 -22.71
C ALA A 231 -0.64 -8.11 -22.48
N MET A 232 -0.54 -7.65 -21.21
CA MET A 232 0.19 -6.43 -20.88
C MET A 232 1.68 -6.56 -21.16
N LEU A 233 2.31 -7.69 -20.80
CA LEU A 233 3.71 -7.98 -21.11
C LEU A 233 3.95 -7.87 -22.63
N VAL A 234 3.14 -8.54 -23.44
CA VAL A 234 3.23 -8.50 -24.91
C VAL A 234 3.03 -7.08 -25.43
N LYS A 235 1.96 -6.39 -24.99
CA LYS A 235 1.65 -5.01 -25.40
C LYS A 235 2.82 -4.05 -25.16
N HIS A 236 3.38 -4.07 -23.94
CA HIS A 236 4.44 -3.13 -23.56
C HIS A 236 5.83 -3.58 -24.01
N SER A 237 6.02 -4.84 -24.39
CA SER A 237 7.27 -5.31 -25.00
C SER A 237 7.41 -4.88 -26.46
N HIS A 238 6.32 -4.88 -27.23
CA HIS A 238 6.32 -4.35 -28.60
C HIS A 238 6.49 -2.82 -28.62
N GLY A 239 5.86 -2.17 -27.63
CA GLY A 239 5.93 -0.75 -27.35
C GLY A 239 5.28 0.15 -28.40
N SER A 240 5.16 1.43 -28.05
CA SER A 240 4.53 2.44 -28.91
C SER A 240 5.55 3.19 -29.79
N ASP A 241 5.07 3.98 -30.74
CA ASP A 241 5.94 4.86 -31.55
C ASP A 241 6.77 5.82 -30.69
N LYS A 242 6.33 6.12 -29.47
CA LYS A 242 7.01 6.97 -28.49
C LYS A 242 8.11 6.22 -27.70
N GLU A 243 8.23 4.91 -27.88
CA GLU A 243 9.15 4.03 -27.16
C GLU A 243 10.22 3.42 -28.09
N LYS A 244 10.28 3.86 -29.35
CA LYS A 244 11.17 3.32 -30.41
C LYS A 244 12.65 3.35 -30.07
N ASP A 245 13.09 4.33 -29.28
CA ASP A 245 14.49 4.52 -28.91
C ASP A 245 14.97 3.57 -27.80
N TYR A 246 14.09 2.72 -27.25
CA TYR A 246 14.43 1.79 -26.19
C TYR A 246 14.49 0.35 -26.73
N ASP A 247 15.60 -0.35 -26.45
CA ASP A 247 15.86 -1.69 -26.96
C ASP A 247 14.73 -2.67 -26.60
N ALA A 248 14.33 -3.50 -27.56
CA ALA A 248 13.18 -4.39 -27.41
C ALA A 248 13.42 -5.50 -26.37
N LEU A 249 14.66 -6.01 -26.25
CA LEU A 249 15.00 -7.03 -25.27
C LEU A 249 15.08 -6.42 -23.86
N LEU A 250 15.63 -5.22 -23.72
CA LEU A 250 15.61 -4.48 -22.46
C LEU A 250 14.18 -4.14 -22.01
N ARG A 251 13.29 -3.78 -22.95
CA ARG A 251 11.85 -3.61 -22.68
C ARG A 251 11.21 -4.88 -22.17
N LEU A 252 11.38 -5.99 -22.90
CA LEU A 252 10.83 -7.29 -22.50
C LEU A 252 11.32 -7.68 -21.11
N ASN A 253 12.62 -7.54 -20.84
CA ASN A 253 13.20 -7.89 -19.55
C ASN A 253 12.65 -7.01 -18.42
N SER A 254 12.52 -5.70 -18.65
CA SER A 254 11.95 -4.76 -17.67
C SER A 254 10.47 -5.06 -17.39
N GLU A 255 9.69 -5.34 -18.43
CA GLU A 255 8.27 -5.67 -18.33
C GLU A 255 8.05 -7.04 -17.66
N LEU A 256 8.94 -8.00 -17.93
CA LEU A 256 8.98 -9.30 -17.28
C LEU A 256 9.35 -9.14 -15.80
N TYR A 257 10.42 -8.41 -15.47
CA TYR A 257 10.82 -8.14 -14.09
C TYR A 257 9.67 -7.50 -13.30
N LYS A 258 8.92 -6.57 -13.88
CA LYS A 258 7.76 -5.94 -13.25
C LYS A 258 6.59 -6.89 -12.98
N ARG A 259 6.39 -7.93 -13.80
CA ARG A 259 5.20 -8.81 -13.77
C ARG A 259 5.47 -10.23 -13.32
N HIS A 260 6.72 -10.68 -13.34
CA HIS A 260 7.09 -12.04 -12.99
C HIS A 260 6.51 -12.47 -11.64
N PRO A 261 6.39 -11.59 -10.60
CA PRO A 261 5.89 -12.10 -9.34
C PRO A 261 4.44 -12.52 -9.37
N VAL A 262 3.65 -11.80 -10.17
CA VAL A 262 2.23 -12.08 -10.37
C VAL A 262 2.06 -13.23 -11.36
N LEU A 263 2.83 -13.25 -12.45
CA LEU A 263 2.76 -14.29 -13.47
C LEU A 263 3.14 -15.68 -12.93
N VAL A 264 4.21 -15.77 -12.14
CA VAL A 264 4.65 -17.03 -11.52
C VAL A 264 3.58 -17.53 -10.55
N ASN A 265 3.07 -16.64 -9.69
CA ASN A 265 1.99 -16.97 -8.76
C ASN A 265 0.73 -17.47 -9.50
N ASP A 266 0.32 -16.78 -10.55
CA ASP A 266 -0.88 -17.14 -11.33
C ASP A 266 -0.69 -18.46 -12.08
N LEU A 267 0.49 -18.71 -12.63
CA LEU A 267 0.80 -19.98 -13.30
C LEU A 267 0.79 -21.14 -12.30
N VAL A 268 1.49 -20.99 -11.18
CA VAL A 268 1.59 -22.01 -10.13
C VAL A 268 0.20 -22.35 -9.60
N TRP A 269 -0.54 -21.36 -9.11
CA TRP A 269 -1.85 -21.62 -8.53
C TRP A 269 -2.92 -22.00 -9.55
N GLY A 270 -2.84 -21.51 -10.79
CA GLY A 270 -3.71 -21.95 -11.87
C GLY A 270 -3.55 -23.44 -12.17
N VAL A 271 -2.30 -23.91 -12.27
CA VAL A 271 -1.98 -25.33 -12.50
C VAL A 271 -2.34 -26.18 -11.28
N VAL A 272 -1.94 -25.76 -10.08
CA VAL A 272 -2.22 -26.48 -8.83
C VAL A 272 -3.72 -26.63 -8.65
N ASN A 273 -4.50 -25.55 -8.76
CA ASN A 273 -5.94 -25.61 -8.62
C ASN A 273 -6.60 -26.45 -9.70
N PHE A 274 -6.09 -26.44 -10.94
CA PHE A 274 -6.61 -27.31 -11.98
C PHE A 274 -6.41 -28.78 -11.62
N ILE A 275 -5.19 -29.15 -11.23
CA ILE A 275 -4.84 -30.53 -10.89
C ILE A 275 -5.58 -31.01 -9.64
N THR A 276 -5.72 -30.17 -8.61
CA THR A 276 -6.28 -30.59 -7.32
C THR A 276 -7.80 -30.54 -7.29
N ASN A 277 -8.42 -29.56 -7.95
CA ASN A 277 -9.89 -29.45 -7.96
C ASN A 277 -10.56 -30.30 -9.05
N TYR A 278 -9.83 -30.61 -10.12
CA TYR A 278 -10.25 -31.53 -11.18
C TYR A 278 -9.42 -32.79 -11.15
N ASN A 279 -9.12 -33.27 -9.94
CA ASN A 279 -8.33 -34.46 -9.70
C ASN A 279 -8.92 -35.73 -10.34
N TRP A 280 -10.25 -35.77 -10.54
CA TRP A 280 -10.93 -36.79 -11.34
C TRP A 280 -10.52 -36.79 -12.82
N LEU A 281 -10.16 -35.63 -13.40
CA LEU A 281 -9.60 -35.53 -14.75
C LEU A 281 -8.12 -35.92 -14.78
N THR A 282 -7.37 -35.57 -13.75
CA THR A 282 -5.92 -35.82 -13.70
C THR A 282 -5.54 -37.18 -13.11
N GLY A 283 -6.51 -37.94 -12.59
CA GLY A 283 -6.31 -39.26 -11.99
C GLY A 283 -5.61 -39.21 -10.63
N ILE A 284 -5.70 -38.11 -9.88
CA ILE A 284 -5.03 -37.96 -8.58
C ILE A 284 -6.03 -38.23 -7.44
N PRO A 285 -5.70 -39.09 -6.45
CA PRO A 285 -6.56 -39.31 -5.29
C PRO A 285 -6.76 -38.05 -4.44
N ASP A 286 -7.93 -37.90 -3.79
CA ASP A 286 -8.25 -36.74 -2.93
C ASP A 286 -7.18 -36.45 -1.85
N PRO A 287 -6.65 -37.44 -1.11
CA PRO A 287 -5.62 -37.17 -0.11
C PRO A 287 -4.33 -36.60 -0.73
N THR A 288 -3.96 -37.08 -1.91
CA THR A 288 -2.80 -36.58 -2.65
C THR A 288 -3.04 -35.15 -3.13
N ALA A 289 -4.23 -34.83 -3.62
CA ALA A 289 -4.60 -33.46 -3.98
C ALA A 289 -4.48 -32.51 -2.77
N GLY A 290 -4.91 -32.94 -1.58
CA GLY A 290 -4.72 -32.18 -0.35
C GLY A 290 -3.26 -31.91 -0.02
N TRP A 291 -2.39 -32.93 -0.07
CA TRP A 291 -0.95 -32.73 0.18
C TRP A 291 -0.25 -31.86 -0.86
N ILE A 292 -0.70 -31.89 -2.12
CA ILE A 292 -0.24 -30.95 -3.14
C ILE A 292 -0.60 -29.51 -2.73
N VAL A 293 -1.85 -29.24 -2.35
CA VAL A 293 -2.26 -27.92 -1.88
C VAL A 293 -1.43 -27.48 -0.68
N ALA A 294 -1.21 -28.36 0.30
CA ALA A 294 -0.39 -28.06 1.48
C ALA A 294 1.04 -27.64 1.10
N GLY A 295 1.68 -28.38 0.19
CA GLY A 295 3.02 -28.04 -0.31
C GLY A 295 3.07 -26.67 -1.01
N PHE A 296 2.03 -26.32 -1.79
CA PHE A 296 1.97 -25.04 -2.47
C PHE A 296 1.55 -23.87 -1.57
N LEU A 297 0.84 -24.11 -0.47
CA LEU A 297 0.68 -23.10 0.58
C LEU A 297 2.02 -22.76 1.26
N PHE A 298 2.92 -23.74 1.41
CA PHE A 298 4.29 -23.45 1.87
C PHE A 298 5.12 -22.72 0.80
N PHE A 299 4.88 -23.03 -0.49
CA PHE A 299 5.45 -22.24 -1.58
C PHE A 299 5.08 -20.75 -1.46
N ASP A 300 3.85 -20.38 -1.08
CA ASP A 300 3.46 -18.97 -0.89
C ASP A 300 4.34 -18.25 0.14
N PHE A 301 4.67 -18.93 1.25
CA PHE A 301 5.62 -18.38 2.23
C PHE A 301 7.00 -18.14 1.61
N CYS A 302 7.56 -19.14 0.93
CA CYS A 302 8.85 -18.98 0.24
C CYS A 302 8.80 -17.89 -0.84
N TRP A 303 7.68 -17.79 -1.55
CA TRP A 303 7.44 -16.83 -2.60
C TRP A 303 7.40 -15.39 -2.05
N LEU A 304 6.77 -15.18 -0.89
CA LEU A 304 6.77 -13.88 -0.20
C LEU A 304 8.16 -13.50 0.35
N VAL A 305 8.91 -14.47 0.89
CA VAL A 305 10.31 -14.23 1.30
C VAL A 305 11.15 -13.80 0.10
N TRP A 306 10.96 -14.43 -1.06
CA TRP A 306 11.62 -14.03 -2.30
C TRP A 306 11.21 -12.62 -2.76
N GLN A 307 9.92 -12.27 -2.71
CA GLN A 307 9.46 -10.92 -3.05
C GLN A 307 10.05 -9.85 -2.11
N ARG A 308 10.16 -10.16 -0.81
CA ARG A 308 10.85 -9.29 0.15
C ARG A 308 12.31 -9.07 -0.26
N HIS A 309 13.02 -10.13 -0.65
CA HIS A 309 14.40 -10.02 -1.12
C HIS A 309 14.53 -9.15 -2.37
N LEU A 310 13.59 -9.25 -3.31
CA LEU A 310 13.56 -8.35 -4.48
C LEU A 310 13.35 -6.89 -4.06
N ALA A 311 12.42 -6.62 -3.14
CA ALA A 311 12.20 -5.28 -2.61
C ALA A 311 13.42 -4.76 -1.83
N GLU A 312 14.14 -5.64 -1.14
CA GLU A 312 15.39 -5.31 -0.44
C GLU A 312 16.46 -4.83 -1.41
N ILE A 313 16.64 -5.52 -2.53
CA ILE A 313 17.60 -5.10 -3.59
C ILE A 313 17.25 -3.69 -4.09
N GLU A 314 15.96 -3.39 -4.32
CA GLU A 314 15.52 -2.06 -4.76
C GLU A 314 15.78 -0.97 -3.71
N TYR A 315 15.53 -1.29 -2.44
CA TYR A 315 15.85 -0.42 -1.32
C TYR A 315 17.36 -0.15 -1.22
N GLN A 316 18.19 -1.20 -1.27
CA GLN A 316 19.64 -1.06 -1.16
C GLN A 316 20.22 -0.23 -2.30
N ALA A 317 19.75 -0.45 -3.54
CA ALA A 317 20.16 0.36 -4.68
C ALA A 317 19.83 1.86 -4.47
N LYS A 318 18.65 2.17 -3.94
CA LYS A 318 18.29 3.56 -3.64
C LYS A 318 19.09 4.14 -2.47
N LYS A 319 19.38 3.33 -1.46
CA LYS A 319 20.19 3.74 -0.32
C LYS A 319 21.62 4.07 -0.75
N GLU A 320 22.22 3.20 -1.54
CA GLU A 320 23.56 3.40 -2.11
C GLU A 320 23.60 4.67 -2.97
N GLN A 321 22.56 4.94 -3.75
CA GLN A 321 22.42 6.21 -4.46
C GLN A 321 22.54 7.43 -3.53
N LEU A 322 21.72 7.47 -2.49
CA LEU A 322 21.67 8.63 -1.60
C LEU A 322 22.98 8.80 -0.81
N ILE A 323 23.62 7.69 -0.43
CA ILE A 323 24.94 7.70 0.20
C ILE A 323 26.00 8.26 -0.76
N ASN A 324 26.02 7.80 -2.01
CA ASN A 324 26.95 8.29 -3.03
C ASN A 324 26.76 9.78 -3.32
N ASP A 325 25.52 10.26 -3.37
CA ASP A 325 25.23 11.69 -3.52
C ASP A 325 25.70 12.48 -2.29
N ARG A 326 25.45 11.97 -1.08
CA ARG A 326 25.91 12.61 0.16
C ARG A 326 27.43 12.70 0.22
N GLU A 327 28.14 11.64 -0.16
CA GLU A 327 29.60 11.63 -0.23
C GLU A 327 30.12 12.61 -1.28
N PHE A 328 29.47 12.70 -2.44
CA PHE A 328 29.82 13.69 -3.48
C PHE A 328 29.78 15.12 -2.90
N TYR A 329 28.66 15.52 -2.29
CA TYR A 329 28.52 16.87 -1.72
C TYR A 329 29.43 17.11 -0.50
N THR A 330 29.67 16.08 0.32
CA THR A 330 30.62 16.15 1.44
C THR A 330 32.04 16.40 0.92
N ASN A 331 32.44 15.73 -0.16
CA ASN A 331 33.75 15.91 -0.77
C ASN A 331 33.95 17.31 -1.35
N LEU A 332 32.91 17.94 -1.92
CA LEU A 332 32.96 19.33 -2.36
C LEU A 332 33.28 20.28 -1.19
N LEU A 333 32.61 20.12 -0.06
CA LEU A 333 32.88 20.90 1.15
C LEU A 333 34.30 20.68 1.70
N LEU A 334 34.74 19.42 1.79
CA LEU A 334 36.07 19.08 2.33
C LEU A 334 37.21 19.62 1.47
N ARG A 335 37.03 19.61 0.14
CA ARG A 335 38.02 20.14 -0.81
C ARG A 335 37.91 21.65 -1.02
N TYR A 336 36.86 22.27 -0.48
CA TYR A 336 36.55 23.69 -0.66
C TYR A 336 36.43 24.10 -2.14
N VAL A 337 35.90 23.19 -2.98
CA VAL A 337 35.68 23.44 -4.42
C VAL A 337 34.26 23.11 -4.85
N ASP A 338 33.78 23.81 -5.89
CA ASP A 338 32.52 23.54 -6.56
C ASP A 338 32.61 22.36 -7.54
N GLU A 339 31.51 22.07 -8.24
CA GLU A 339 31.42 20.98 -9.21
C GLU A 339 32.41 21.13 -10.39
N ASN A 340 32.93 22.35 -10.63
CA ASN A 340 33.88 22.69 -11.70
C ASN A 340 35.32 22.85 -11.18
N GLY A 341 35.59 22.57 -9.90
CA GLY A 341 36.90 22.73 -9.29
C GLY A 341 37.28 24.18 -8.93
N GLN A 342 36.32 25.11 -8.93
CA GLN A 342 36.52 26.50 -8.48
C GLN A 342 36.35 26.62 -6.96
N PRO A 343 37.01 27.57 -6.29
CA PRO A 343 36.82 27.78 -4.85
C PRO A 343 35.35 28.04 -4.48
N LEU A 344 34.88 27.43 -3.40
CA LEU A 344 33.51 27.62 -2.94
C LEU A 344 33.25 29.06 -2.47
N THR A 345 32.11 29.60 -2.88
CA THR A 345 31.55 30.83 -2.31
C THR A 345 30.74 30.51 -1.05
N GLU A 346 30.56 31.49 -0.17
CA GLU A 346 29.72 31.31 1.05
C GLU A 346 28.30 30.86 0.73
N GLU A 347 27.73 31.40 -0.36
CA GLU A 347 26.40 31.02 -0.84
C GLU A 347 26.36 29.54 -1.25
N LYS A 348 27.39 29.06 -1.97
CA LYS A 348 27.47 27.66 -2.39
C LYS A 348 27.70 26.72 -1.20
N ILE A 349 28.46 27.13 -0.20
CA ILE A 349 28.62 26.37 1.06
C ILE A 349 27.26 26.20 1.75
N LYS A 350 26.46 27.26 1.82
CA LYS A 350 25.11 27.21 2.40
C LYS A 350 24.18 26.30 1.58
N GLU A 351 24.22 26.38 0.25
CA GLU A 351 23.46 25.51 -0.66
C GLU A 351 23.82 24.04 -0.45
N ILE A 352 25.12 23.70 -0.43
CA ILE A 352 25.59 22.33 -0.21
C ILE A 352 25.19 21.84 1.18
N GLY A 353 25.28 22.69 2.22
CA GLY A 353 24.83 22.35 3.56
C GLY A 353 23.34 21.99 3.63
N GLN A 354 22.49 22.71 2.90
CA GLN A 354 21.06 22.38 2.79
C GLN A 354 20.82 21.10 2.00
N HIS A 355 21.60 20.86 0.94
CA HIS A 355 21.52 19.63 0.17
C HIS A 355 21.92 18.41 1.00
N LEU A 356 22.97 18.51 1.82
CA LEU A 356 23.37 17.46 2.75
C LEU A 356 22.33 17.20 3.82
N LYS A 357 21.71 18.25 4.38
CA LYS A 357 20.59 18.10 5.32
C LYS A 357 19.45 17.32 4.66
N LEU A 358 19.06 17.72 3.45
CA LEU A 358 18.01 17.03 2.70
C LEU A 358 18.34 15.56 2.45
N LEU A 359 19.56 15.26 1.98
CA LEU A 359 19.97 13.88 1.71
C LEU A 359 19.96 13.01 2.96
N ASN A 360 20.37 13.53 4.11
CA ASN A 360 20.27 12.80 5.37
C ASN A 360 18.81 12.52 5.73
N ASP A 361 17.94 13.52 5.61
CA ASP A 361 16.50 13.34 5.87
C ASP A 361 15.87 12.32 4.89
N GLU A 362 16.27 12.33 3.61
CA GLU A 362 15.81 11.37 2.61
C GLU A 362 16.29 9.94 2.92
N ILE A 363 17.53 9.78 3.42
CA ILE A 363 18.06 8.49 3.87
C ILE A 363 17.24 7.98 5.07
N ASP A 364 17.00 8.82 6.07
CA ASP A 364 16.22 8.44 7.26
C ASP A 364 14.79 8.03 6.86
N GLN A 365 14.14 8.80 5.98
CA GLN A 365 12.82 8.45 5.46
C GLN A 365 12.83 7.16 4.64
N LEU A 366 13.89 6.92 3.85
CA LEU A 366 14.05 5.68 3.11
C LEU A 366 14.14 4.50 4.06
N GLU A 367 14.93 4.59 5.14
CA GLU A 367 15.06 3.55 6.16
C GLU A 367 13.75 3.27 6.91
N LEU A 368 13.02 4.31 7.28
CA LEU A 368 11.70 4.17 7.90
C LEU A 368 10.72 3.48 6.95
N SER A 369 10.68 3.91 5.68
CA SER A 369 9.79 3.31 4.67
C SER A 369 10.14 1.86 4.36
N TRP A 370 11.43 1.52 4.32
CA TRP A 370 11.89 0.15 4.15
C TRP A 370 11.54 -0.73 5.35
N SER A 371 11.72 -0.21 6.57
CA SER A 371 11.38 -0.94 7.79
C SER A 371 9.89 -1.31 7.82
N ALA A 372 9.01 -0.38 7.45
CA ALA A 372 7.59 -0.65 7.33
C ALA A 372 7.25 -1.63 6.19
N GLU A 373 7.88 -1.50 5.03
CA GLU A 373 7.71 -2.43 3.90
C GLU A 373 8.18 -3.86 4.25
N SER A 374 9.33 -3.99 4.91
CA SER A 374 9.86 -5.27 5.38
C SER A 374 8.93 -5.90 6.43
N SER A 375 8.40 -5.12 7.36
CA SER A 375 7.39 -5.58 8.32
C SER A 375 6.11 -6.03 7.61
N TYR A 376 5.65 -5.31 6.57
CA TYR A 376 4.53 -5.73 5.73
C TYR A 376 4.76 -7.10 5.08
N PHE A 377 5.94 -7.36 4.52
CA PHE A 377 6.27 -8.67 3.98
C PHE A 377 6.26 -9.76 5.06
N TRP A 378 6.86 -9.52 6.23
CA TRP A 378 6.86 -10.49 7.32
C TRP A 378 5.47 -10.78 7.87
N PHE A 379 4.61 -9.78 7.93
CA PHE A 379 3.21 -9.95 8.30
C PHE A 379 2.46 -10.85 7.31
N ASN A 380 2.64 -10.63 6.00
CA ASN A 380 2.09 -11.54 4.98
C ASN A 380 2.69 -12.95 5.05
N CYS A 381 4.01 -13.07 5.29
CA CYS A 381 4.65 -14.37 5.50
C CYS A 381 4.04 -15.14 6.69
N ALA A 382 3.72 -14.44 7.79
CA ALA A 382 3.02 -15.05 8.92
C ALA A 382 1.63 -15.56 8.51
N GLY A 383 0.88 -14.78 7.73
CA GLY A 383 -0.41 -15.20 7.16
C GLY A 383 -0.28 -16.45 6.28
N ALA A 384 0.72 -16.48 5.38
CA ALA A 384 1.03 -17.62 4.53
C ALA A 384 1.35 -18.88 5.33
N LEU A 385 2.20 -18.74 6.36
CA LEU A 385 2.62 -19.85 7.20
C LEU A 385 1.45 -20.38 8.03
N LEU A 386 0.58 -19.51 8.55
CA LEU A 386 -0.63 -19.92 9.26
C LEU A 386 -1.59 -20.70 8.34
N LEU A 387 -1.76 -20.28 7.08
CA LEU A 387 -2.50 -21.05 6.09
C LEU A 387 -1.87 -22.43 5.85
N ALA A 388 -0.56 -22.47 5.59
CA ALA A 388 0.13 -23.72 5.32
C ALA A 388 0.06 -24.69 6.50
N VAL A 389 0.35 -24.21 7.71
CA VAL A 389 0.32 -25.01 8.95
C VAL A 389 -1.10 -25.42 9.30
N GLY A 390 -2.07 -24.50 9.29
CA GLY A 390 -3.46 -24.80 9.58
C GLY A 390 -4.03 -25.83 8.62
N PHE A 391 -3.81 -25.66 7.31
CA PHE A 391 -4.28 -26.59 6.31
C PHE A 391 -3.59 -27.96 6.44
N SER A 392 -2.27 -27.99 6.60
CA SER A 392 -1.52 -29.24 6.76
C SER A 392 -1.91 -29.99 8.03
N ALA A 393 -2.10 -29.27 9.14
CA ALA A 393 -2.56 -29.85 10.40
C ALA A 393 -3.96 -30.45 10.26
N SER A 394 -4.87 -29.82 9.52
CA SER A 394 -6.22 -30.36 9.26
C SER A 394 -6.20 -31.70 8.52
N MET A 395 -5.14 -31.97 7.75
CA MET A 395 -4.95 -33.24 7.03
C MET A 395 -4.36 -34.35 7.90
N VAL A 396 -3.63 -33.99 8.95
CA VAL A 396 -2.97 -34.94 9.87
C VAL A 396 -3.89 -35.33 11.02
N PHE A 397 -4.65 -34.36 11.56
CA PHE A 397 -5.50 -34.57 12.71
C PHE A 397 -6.91 -34.98 12.31
N THR A 398 -7.38 -36.12 12.81
CA THR A 398 -8.71 -36.66 12.54
C THR A 398 -9.76 -36.24 13.59
N ALA A 399 -9.33 -35.67 14.72
CA ALA A 399 -10.23 -35.21 15.76
C ALA A 399 -11.04 -33.98 15.30
N PRO A 400 -12.39 -34.00 15.34
CA PRO A 400 -13.23 -32.92 14.82
C PRO A 400 -12.92 -31.53 15.40
N VAL A 401 -12.67 -31.46 16.72
CA VAL A 401 -12.28 -30.22 17.41
C VAL A 401 -10.98 -29.64 16.84
N VAL A 402 -10.01 -30.51 16.55
CA VAL A 402 -8.71 -30.08 16.01
C VAL A 402 -8.88 -29.59 14.57
N ALA A 403 -9.73 -30.24 13.77
CA ALA A 403 -10.03 -29.77 12.42
C ALA A 403 -10.65 -28.36 12.40
N ILE A 404 -11.60 -28.06 13.32
CA ILE A 404 -12.17 -26.72 13.45
C ILE A 404 -11.09 -25.69 13.79
N LEU A 405 -10.22 -25.99 14.76
CA LEU A 405 -9.12 -25.10 15.13
C LEU A 405 -8.17 -24.85 13.95
N CYS A 406 -7.87 -25.89 13.18
CA CYS A 406 -7.03 -25.79 11.99
C CYS A 406 -7.62 -24.87 10.91
N TYR A 407 -8.93 -24.97 10.63
CA TYR A 407 -9.60 -24.07 9.69
C TYR A 407 -9.81 -22.66 10.23
N ALA A 408 -9.98 -22.50 11.55
CA ALA A 408 -9.99 -21.19 12.19
C ALA A 408 -8.61 -20.49 12.08
N ILE A 409 -7.51 -21.23 12.24
CA ILE A 409 -6.15 -20.73 11.98
C ILE A 409 -6.01 -20.29 10.51
N CYS A 410 -6.54 -21.06 9.56
CA CYS A 410 -6.53 -20.65 8.16
C CYS A 410 -7.33 -19.36 7.92
N THR A 411 -8.51 -19.25 8.54
CA THR A 411 -9.35 -18.05 8.49
C THR A 411 -8.60 -16.84 9.03
N PHE A 412 -7.88 -17.00 10.14
CA PHE A 412 -7.01 -15.97 10.71
C PHE A 412 -5.84 -15.62 9.77
N GLY A 413 -5.25 -16.61 9.09
CA GLY A 413 -4.23 -16.40 8.06
C GLY A 413 -4.72 -15.54 6.88
N VAL A 414 -5.95 -15.77 6.38
CA VAL A 414 -6.56 -14.90 5.35
C VAL A 414 -6.84 -13.50 5.89
N ALA A 415 -7.31 -13.39 7.13
CA ALA A 415 -7.56 -12.10 7.77
C ALA A 415 -6.30 -11.23 7.87
N ILE A 416 -5.15 -11.85 8.11
CA ILE A 416 -3.83 -11.19 8.09
C ILE A 416 -3.57 -10.58 6.70
N TYR A 417 -3.76 -11.33 5.60
CA TYR A 417 -3.59 -10.80 4.25
C TYR A 417 -4.51 -9.60 3.97
N LEU A 418 -5.78 -9.71 4.35
CA LEU A 418 -6.76 -8.63 4.16
C LEU A 418 -6.46 -7.39 5.00
N SER A 419 -5.68 -7.54 6.07
CA SER A 419 -5.33 -6.45 6.99
C SER A 419 -3.91 -5.93 6.81
N ALA A 420 -3.14 -6.48 5.87
CA ALA A 420 -1.73 -6.17 5.68
C ALA A 420 -1.49 -4.69 5.34
N GLY A 421 -2.39 -4.06 4.56
CA GLY A 421 -2.32 -2.63 4.26
C GLY A 421 -2.48 -1.75 5.51
N ALA A 422 -3.45 -2.07 6.37
CA ALA A 422 -3.65 -1.36 7.64
C ALA A 422 -2.47 -1.57 8.60
N TYR A 423 -1.91 -2.79 8.62
CA TYR A 423 -0.70 -3.09 9.39
C TYR A 423 0.51 -2.27 8.93
N LYS A 424 0.73 -2.17 7.60
CA LYS A 424 1.81 -1.34 7.04
C LYS A 424 1.65 0.12 7.46
N ASN A 425 0.45 0.69 7.34
CA ASN A 425 0.18 2.06 7.78
C ASN A 425 0.45 2.24 9.29
N TYR A 426 -0.03 1.32 10.12
CA TYR A 426 0.28 1.30 11.56
C TYR A 426 1.80 1.31 11.82
N GLU A 427 2.55 0.47 11.11
CA GLU A 427 3.99 0.36 11.28
C GLU A 427 4.73 1.62 10.83
N GLU A 428 4.34 2.20 9.69
CA GLU A 428 4.87 3.49 9.21
C GLU A 428 4.67 4.59 10.26
N LYS A 429 3.46 4.70 10.83
CA LYS A 429 3.15 5.70 11.86
C LYS A 429 3.86 5.44 13.18
N ARG A 430 4.00 4.17 13.58
CA ARG A 430 4.77 3.77 14.77
C ARG A 430 6.23 4.19 14.64
N LEU A 431 6.84 3.91 13.49
CA LEU A 431 8.23 4.26 13.22
C LEU A 431 8.42 5.78 13.16
N GLN A 432 7.48 6.52 12.56
CA GLN A 432 7.50 7.99 12.55
C GLN A 432 7.41 8.58 13.96
N ALA A 433 6.50 8.08 14.81
CA ALA A 433 6.37 8.54 16.19
C ALA A 433 7.60 8.22 17.06
N ASN A 434 8.26 7.08 16.81
CA ASN A 434 9.49 6.72 17.51
C ASN A 434 10.70 7.57 17.06
N HIS A 435 10.72 7.99 15.79
CA HIS A 435 11.78 8.82 15.24
C HIS A 435 11.69 10.28 15.74
N ASP A 436 10.48 10.79 15.93
CA ASP A 436 10.23 12.13 16.47
C ASP A 436 9.23 12.08 17.66
N PRO A 437 9.69 11.67 18.86
CA PRO A 437 8.83 11.50 20.02
C PRO A 437 8.32 12.82 20.61
N SER A 438 8.88 13.95 20.19
CA SER A 438 8.39 15.30 20.52
C SER A 438 7.17 15.72 19.70
N ASN A 439 6.89 15.03 18.60
CA ASN A 439 5.84 15.40 17.68
C ASN A 439 4.49 14.78 18.07
N ASN A 440 3.64 15.60 18.71
CA ASN A 440 2.30 15.20 19.13
C ASN A 440 1.41 14.74 17.96
N GLU A 441 1.59 15.29 16.75
CA GLU A 441 0.84 14.86 15.57
C GLU A 441 1.25 13.44 15.14
N ALA A 442 2.55 13.13 15.18
CA ALA A 442 3.05 11.79 14.87
C ALA A 442 2.53 10.75 15.86
N ILE A 443 2.48 11.10 17.15
CA ILE A 443 1.92 10.25 18.21
C ILE A 443 0.40 10.03 18.01
N ALA A 444 -0.36 11.09 17.72
CA ALA A 444 -1.79 10.99 17.46
C ALA A 444 -2.08 10.11 16.22
N ALA A 445 -1.32 10.32 15.14
CA ALA A 445 -1.42 9.52 13.91
C ALA A 445 -1.10 8.03 14.16
N TYR A 446 -0.13 7.74 15.04
CA TYR A 446 0.17 6.38 15.47
C TYR A 446 -1.01 5.71 16.19
N TYR A 447 -1.64 6.39 17.17
CA TYR A 447 -2.80 5.81 17.87
C TYR A 447 -3.99 5.60 16.95
N ALA A 448 -4.26 6.53 16.02
CA ALA A 448 -5.29 6.38 15.02
C ALA A 448 -5.04 5.16 14.11
N ALA A 449 -3.83 5.03 13.56
CA ALA A 449 -3.46 3.91 12.69
C ALA A 449 -3.47 2.56 13.44
N ARG A 450 -3.10 2.54 14.73
CA ARG A 450 -3.21 1.36 15.59
C ARG A 450 -4.66 0.91 15.75
N ASN A 451 -5.56 1.85 16.05
CA ASN A 451 -6.98 1.54 16.22
C ASN A 451 -7.59 1.06 14.89
N GLU A 452 -7.25 1.70 13.77
CA GLU A 452 -7.65 1.27 12.43
C GLU A 452 -7.17 -0.15 12.13
N PHE A 453 -5.91 -0.48 12.44
CA PHE A 453 -5.36 -1.82 12.26
C PHE A 453 -6.09 -2.86 13.11
N ILE A 454 -6.27 -2.61 14.41
CA ILE A 454 -6.98 -3.53 15.32
C ILE A 454 -8.42 -3.75 14.84
N PHE A 455 -9.12 -2.67 14.49
CA PHE A 455 -10.50 -2.76 14.00
C PHE A 455 -10.58 -3.52 12.68
N THR A 456 -9.65 -3.28 11.76
CA THR A 456 -9.56 -3.98 10.47
C THR A 456 -9.30 -5.47 10.67
N MET A 457 -8.37 -5.83 11.56
CA MET A 457 -8.13 -7.23 11.92
C MET A 457 -9.37 -7.89 12.52
N LEU A 458 -10.01 -7.27 13.52
CA LEU A 458 -11.22 -7.82 14.15
C LEU A 458 -12.34 -8.00 13.13
N LYS A 459 -12.55 -6.99 12.27
CA LYS A 459 -13.51 -7.04 11.17
C LYS A 459 -13.22 -8.21 10.23
N ASN A 460 -11.97 -8.37 9.79
CA ASN A 460 -11.55 -9.41 8.87
C ASN A 460 -11.38 -10.79 9.52
N VAL A 461 -11.49 -10.92 10.84
CA VAL A 461 -11.49 -12.23 11.52
C VAL A 461 -12.92 -12.70 11.79
N PHE A 462 -13.75 -11.81 12.33
CA PHE A 462 -15.05 -12.20 12.90
C PHE A 462 -16.24 -11.96 11.97
N LEU A 463 -16.31 -10.82 11.28
CA LEU A 463 -17.55 -10.45 10.57
C LEU A 463 -17.93 -11.45 9.49
N PRO A 464 -17.02 -11.94 8.63
CA PRO A 464 -17.40 -12.84 7.54
C PRO A 464 -17.89 -14.19 8.07
N THR A 465 -17.24 -14.76 9.08
CA THR A 465 -17.73 -15.96 9.77
C THR A 465 -19.10 -15.72 10.38
N LEU A 466 -19.33 -14.56 11.01
CA LEU A 466 -20.63 -14.17 11.56
C LEU A 466 -21.71 -14.04 10.47
N PHE A 467 -21.41 -13.36 9.37
CA PHE A 467 -22.33 -13.20 8.25
C PHE A 467 -22.67 -14.54 7.60
N ILE A 468 -21.68 -15.40 7.39
CA ILE A 468 -21.86 -16.74 6.80
C ILE A 468 -22.72 -17.61 7.72
N ALA A 469 -22.40 -17.66 9.01
CA ALA A 469 -23.18 -18.43 9.98
C ALA A 469 -24.62 -17.89 10.09
N THR A 470 -24.78 -16.56 10.17
CA THR A 470 -26.10 -15.93 10.26
C THR A 470 -26.92 -16.19 9.00
N PHE A 471 -26.33 -16.05 7.82
CA PHE A 471 -27.00 -16.28 6.53
C PHE A 471 -27.45 -17.74 6.40
N ALA A 472 -26.60 -18.67 6.83
CA ALA A 472 -26.89 -20.09 6.77
C ALA A 472 -28.03 -20.49 7.73
N ILE A 473 -28.06 -19.91 8.94
CA ILE A 473 -29.12 -20.18 9.93
C ILE A 473 -30.43 -19.46 9.57
N CYS A 474 -30.36 -18.18 9.20
CA CYS A 474 -31.50 -17.32 8.91
C CYS A 474 -31.10 -16.16 7.98
N TRP A 475 -31.38 -16.31 6.68
CA TRP A 475 -31.02 -15.30 5.68
C TRP A 475 -31.66 -13.93 5.97
N GLN A 476 -32.86 -13.87 6.56
CA GLN A 476 -33.52 -12.62 6.94
C GLN A 476 -32.73 -11.88 8.03
N ALA A 477 -32.24 -12.61 9.04
CA ALA A 477 -31.39 -12.04 10.09
C ALA A 477 -30.07 -11.53 9.50
N ALA A 478 -29.51 -12.23 8.51
CA ALA A 478 -28.31 -11.77 7.82
C ALA A 478 -28.57 -10.46 7.06
N VAL A 479 -29.72 -10.30 6.39
CA VAL A 479 -30.11 -9.04 5.73
C VAL A 479 -30.20 -7.90 6.74
N VAL A 480 -30.81 -8.12 7.91
CA VAL A 480 -30.87 -7.11 8.98
C VAL A 480 -29.47 -6.77 9.49
N LEU A 481 -28.62 -7.77 9.75
CA LEU A 481 -27.24 -7.57 10.17
C LEU A 481 -26.45 -6.77 9.12
N THR A 482 -26.65 -7.05 7.83
CA THR A 482 -26.04 -6.29 6.73
C THR A 482 -26.52 -4.85 6.72
N ALA A 483 -27.83 -4.60 6.90
CA ALA A 483 -28.37 -3.25 6.96
C ALA A 483 -27.81 -2.45 8.15
N VAL A 484 -27.74 -3.06 9.33
CA VAL A 484 -27.12 -2.46 10.53
C VAL A 484 -25.64 -2.17 10.28
N TYR A 485 -24.92 -3.09 9.66
CA TYR A 485 -23.52 -2.91 9.32
C TYR A 485 -23.29 -1.76 8.33
N ILE A 486 -24.11 -1.67 7.28
CA ILE A 486 -24.07 -0.56 6.32
C ILE A 486 -24.35 0.76 7.04
N ALA A 487 -25.39 0.81 7.89
CA ALA A 487 -25.70 2.01 8.67
C ALA A 487 -24.53 2.43 9.58
N TYR A 488 -23.90 1.48 10.25
CA TYR A 488 -22.71 1.73 11.06
C TYR A 488 -21.53 2.27 10.22
N GLN A 489 -21.26 1.68 9.05
CA GLN A 489 -20.20 2.15 8.16
C GLN A 489 -20.48 3.56 7.63
N LEU A 490 -21.74 3.86 7.30
CA LEU A 490 -22.16 5.20 6.89
C LEU A 490 -22.00 6.21 8.02
N TYR A 491 -22.37 5.83 9.24
CA TYR A 491 -22.19 6.67 10.43
C TYR A 491 -20.71 6.92 10.75
N SER A 492 -19.86 5.89 10.69
CA SER A 492 -18.41 6.04 10.88
C SER A 492 -17.80 6.92 9.79
N ALA A 493 -18.23 6.75 8.53
CA ALA A 493 -17.79 7.60 7.43
C ALA A 493 -18.23 9.06 7.62
N TYR A 494 -19.44 9.29 8.15
CA TYR A 494 -19.93 10.62 8.50
C TYR A 494 -19.10 11.27 9.61
N ASN A 495 -18.83 10.56 10.70
CA ASN A 495 -18.00 11.10 11.78
C ASN A 495 -16.58 11.42 11.32
N ASN A 496 -15.96 10.54 10.52
CA ASN A 496 -14.64 10.79 9.94
C ASN A 496 -14.65 11.98 8.96
N TYR A 497 -15.77 12.20 8.27
CA TYR A 497 -15.97 13.37 7.41
C TYR A 497 -16.06 14.66 8.24
N GLU A 498 -16.88 14.66 9.29
CA GLU A 498 -16.99 15.79 10.22
C GLU A 498 -15.67 16.10 10.93
N GLU A 499 -14.92 15.11 11.42
CA GLU A 499 -13.64 15.33 12.09
C GLU A 499 -12.59 15.90 11.13
N LYS A 500 -12.57 15.45 9.88
CA LYS A 500 -11.72 16.05 8.84
C LYS A 500 -12.13 17.49 8.54
N HIS A 501 -13.42 17.79 8.49
CA HIS A 501 -13.88 19.16 8.24
C HIS A 501 -13.63 20.08 9.43
N LYS A 502 -13.84 19.60 10.66
CA LYS A 502 -13.57 20.36 11.91
C LYS A 502 -12.08 20.61 12.13
N SER A 503 -11.20 19.65 11.84
CA SER A 503 -9.74 19.87 11.92
C SER A 503 -9.23 20.88 10.89
N LEU A 504 -9.90 20.97 9.73
CA LEU A 504 -9.60 21.99 8.71
C LEU A 504 -10.15 23.39 9.05
N GLU A 505 -11.24 23.49 9.81
CA GLU A 505 -11.77 24.78 10.32
C GLU A 505 -10.92 25.35 11.47
N VAL A 506 -10.43 24.50 12.37
CA VAL A 506 -9.60 24.93 13.52
C VAL A 506 -8.19 25.38 13.10
N GLU A 507 -7.62 24.86 12.00
CA GLU A 507 -6.38 25.42 11.40
C GLU A 507 -6.57 26.80 10.73
N GLY A 508 -7.82 27.23 10.52
CA GLY A 508 -8.16 28.53 9.89
C GLY A 508 -8.38 29.68 10.87
N GLU A 509 -8.60 29.40 12.16
CA GLU A 509 -8.69 30.43 13.21
C GLU A 509 -7.37 30.52 13.97
N ASN A 510 -6.51 31.47 13.57
CA ASN A 510 -5.41 31.89 14.44
C ASN A 510 -5.97 32.26 15.82
N PRO A 511 -5.42 31.74 16.93
CA PRO A 511 -5.81 32.21 18.25
C PRO A 511 -5.43 33.69 18.35
N VAL A 512 -6.43 34.54 18.52
CA VAL A 512 -6.24 35.92 18.98
C VAL A 512 -5.55 35.82 20.34
N ILE A 513 -4.25 36.08 20.36
CA ILE A 513 -3.52 36.30 21.61
C ILE A 513 -4.07 37.61 22.19
N GLU A 514 -5.06 37.50 23.07
CA GLU A 514 -5.34 38.57 24.02
C GLU A 514 -4.15 38.64 24.98
N VAL A 515 -3.31 39.65 24.76
CA VAL A 515 -2.30 40.07 25.71
C VAL A 515 -3.02 40.64 26.93
N SER A 516 -3.31 39.81 27.93
CA SER A 516 -3.60 40.29 29.27
C SER A 516 -2.31 40.29 30.09
N SER A 517 -1.76 41.48 30.30
CA SER A 517 -0.71 41.74 31.26
C SER A 517 -1.23 41.56 32.69
N SER A 518 -0.64 40.64 33.44
CA SER A 518 -0.49 40.81 34.89
C SER A 518 0.64 39.92 35.40
N ALA A 519 1.68 40.57 35.91
CA ALA A 519 2.69 39.98 36.75
C ALA A 519 2.06 39.41 38.03
N ASP A 520 2.51 38.23 38.49
CA ASP A 520 3.24 38.11 39.75
C ASP A 520 3.70 36.67 40.00
N ASN A 521 4.76 36.59 40.81
CA ASN A 521 5.62 35.48 41.20
C ASN A 521 4.89 34.22 41.70
N ASP A 522 5.48 33.02 41.51
CA ASP A 522 6.12 32.29 42.63
C ASP A 522 6.94 31.07 42.18
N GLU A 523 7.95 30.75 43.00
CA GLU A 523 8.89 29.65 42.90
C GLU A 523 8.24 28.26 43.07
N SER A 524 8.71 27.24 42.34
CA SER A 524 9.18 25.97 42.93
C SER A 524 9.64 24.96 41.87
N ASN A 525 10.85 24.46 42.09
CA ASN A 525 11.50 23.37 41.37
C ASN A 525 10.83 22.02 41.65
N GLU A 526 10.47 21.26 40.61
CA GLU A 526 10.58 19.79 40.61
C GLU A 526 10.88 19.24 39.20
N PRO A 527 11.91 18.39 39.03
CA PRO A 527 12.16 17.71 37.76
C PRO A 527 11.27 16.47 37.62
N VAL A 528 10.52 16.40 36.51
CA VAL A 528 9.77 15.21 36.10
C VAL A 528 10.75 14.11 35.70
N VAL A 529 10.80 13.06 36.51
CA VAL A 529 11.55 11.83 36.26
C VAL A 529 10.86 11.01 35.18
N LEU A 530 11.49 10.85 34.01
CA LEU A 530 11.08 9.87 33.00
C LEU A 530 11.46 8.44 33.46
N PRO A 531 10.56 7.44 33.32
CA PRO A 531 10.90 6.06 33.63
C PRO A 531 11.85 5.48 32.57
N ARG A 532 13.01 4.99 33.04
CA ARG A 532 13.89 4.08 32.29
C ARG A 532 13.11 2.82 31.93
N ILE A 533 12.92 2.56 30.64
CA ILE A 533 12.62 1.21 30.16
C ILE A 533 13.89 0.59 29.62
N SER A 534 14.28 -0.47 30.31
CA SER A 534 15.46 -1.31 30.13
C SER A 534 15.45 -2.09 28.83
N ASN A 535 16.62 -2.13 28.21
CA ASN A 535 17.19 -3.18 27.37
C ASN A 535 16.38 -4.48 27.29
N PHE A 536 16.03 -4.91 26.08
CA PHE A 536 15.85 -6.33 25.79
C PHE A 536 16.73 -6.76 24.62
N HIS A 537 17.48 -7.83 24.90
CA HIS A 537 18.51 -8.43 24.10
C HIS A 537 17.98 -9.15 22.87
N VAL A 538 18.84 -9.10 21.85
CA VAL A 538 18.92 -9.99 20.69
C VAL A 538 19.03 -11.44 21.16
N GLY A 539 18.23 -12.31 20.55
CA GLY A 539 18.36 -13.77 20.53
C GLY A 539 17.86 -14.28 19.19
#